data_AF-A0A176RXJ9-F1
#
_entry.id   AF-A0A176RXJ9-F1
#
_cell.length_a   1.000
_cell.length_b   1.000
_cell.length_c   1.000
_cell.angle_alpha   90.00
_cell.angle_beta   90.00
_cell.angle_gamma   90.00
#
_symmetry.space_group_name_H-M   'P 1'
#
loop_
_entity.id
_entity.type
_entity.pdbx_description
1 polymer ?
#
loop_
_entity_poly.entity_id
_entity_poly.type
_entity_poly.pdbx_seq_one_letter_code
_entity_poly.pdbx_strand_id
1 'polypeptide(L)'
;MKVLEDSKEIVIPIKPAYIDSYNENKLVHVIGYAFKEGALTDKTFKISVPYAIKLRRVVERYHGYGWSKVSSSSMPVQRQTWVAEPVTLGKFTLSSSLVAKLNRYESIRIMEKMFMQMPKRLYNRKLHLDKGGYYLGDNPSHPQYGDLRIKFEMISPKMVSIVAKQVGSRLSAYQTSSG
;
A
#
# COMPACT_ATOMS: atom_id res chain seq x y z
N MET A 1 24.14 -1.28 42.28
CA MET A 1 24.01 -0.52 41.02
C MET A 1 24.06 -1.51 39.87
N LYS A 2 22.96 -1.71 39.16
CA LYS A 2 22.91 -2.54 37.96
C LYS A 2 23.22 -1.60 36.79
N VAL A 3 24.42 -1.71 36.22
CA VAL A 3 24.79 -0.96 35.02
C VAL A 3 23.93 -1.52 33.90
N LEU A 4 22.93 -0.75 33.47
CA LEU A 4 22.24 -1.00 32.21
C LEU A 4 23.19 -0.51 31.12
N GLU A 5 23.96 -1.43 30.54
CA GLU A 5 24.62 -1.18 29.28
C GLU A 5 23.52 -0.99 28.23
N ASP A 6 23.12 0.26 28.04
CA ASP A 6 22.43 0.68 26.82
C ASP A 6 23.39 0.42 25.66
N SER A 7 23.30 -0.77 25.07
CA SER A 7 23.96 -1.11 23.83
C SER A 7 23.47 -0.12 22.77
N LYS A 8 24.24 0.94 22.52
CA LYS A 8 24.06 1.79 21.34
C LYS A 8 24.33 0.92 20.12
N GLU A 9 23.29 0.30 19.59
CA GLU A 9 23.44 -0.49 18.39
C GLU A 9 23.94 0.41 17.25
N ILE A 10 25.08 0.02 16.69
CA ILE A 10 25.71 0.76 15.61
C ILE A 10 24.92 0.48 14.33
N VAL A 11 24.31 1.51 13.76
CA VAL A 11 23.64 1.44 12.46
C VAL A 11 24.66 1.73 11.36
N ILE A 12 24.87 0.77 10.47
CA ILE A 12 25.88 0.84 9.41
C ILE A 12 25.23 1.38 8.12
N PRO A 13 25.62 2.54 7.59
CA PRO A 13 25.14 3.00 6.29
C PRO A 13 25.71 2.11 5.19
N ILE A 14 24.84 1.57 4.32
CA ILE A 14 25.25 0.71 3.21
C ILE A 14 24.59 1.14 1.89
N LYS A 15 25.21 0.74 0.77
CA LYS A 15 24.64 0.90 -0.56
C LYS A 15 23.77 -0.31 -0.92
N PRO A 16 22.64 -0.12 -1.63
CA PRO A 16 21.78 -1.24 -2.04
C PRO A 16 22.33 -2.03 -3.24
N ALA A 17 23.46 -1.65 -3.82
CA ALA A 17 23.98 -2.19 -5.08
C ALA A 17 24.64 -3.58 -4.96
N TYR A 18 25.03 -3.98 -3.75
CA TYR A 18 25.70 -5.25 -3.46
C TYR A 18 25.30 -5.76 -2.07
N ILE A 19 25.41 -7.07 -1.87
CA ILE A 19 25.24 -7.71 -0.55
C ILE A 19 26.63 -7.92 0.02
N ASP A 20 26.87 -7.38 1.21
CA ASP A 20 28.13 -7.56 1.93
C ASP A 20 27.90 -8.43 3.17
N SER A 21 28.53 -9.60 3.21
CA SER A 21 28.42 -10.56 4.32
C SER A 21 28.96 -10.02 5.64
N TYR A 22 29.82 -8.99 5.65
CA TYR A 22 30.26 -8.34 6.88
C TYR A 22 29.11 -7.63 7.62
N ASN A 23 27.99 -7.36 6.95
CA ASN A 23 26.80 -6.75 7.54
C ASN A 23 25.77 -7.77 8.02
N GLU A 24 26.06 -9.07 7.90
CA GLU A 24 25.14 -10.13 8.32
C GLU A 24 24.77 -9.99 9.80
N ASN A 25 23.46 -10.06 10.09
CA ASN A 25 22.86 -9.84 11.41
C ASN A 25 23.10 -8.47 12.04
N LYS A 26 23.69 -7.50 11.33
CA LYS A 26 23.90 -6.14 11.82
C LYS A 26 22.75 -5.21 11.42
N LEU A 27 22.58 -4.13 12.18
CA LEU A 27 21.73 -3.03 11.78
C LEU A 27 22.37 -2.22 10.67
N VAL A 28 21.62 -2.04 9.59
CA VAL A 28 22.03 -1.28 8.43
C VAL A 28 21.02 -0.17 8.14
N HIS A 29 21.53 0.96 7.68
CA HIS A 29 20.75 2.03 7.10
C HIS A 29 20.94 2.00 5.59
N VAL A 30 19.85 1.79 4.87
CA VAL A 30 19.87 1.67 3.41
C VAL A 30 18.92 2.71 2.83
N ILE A 31 19.45 3.53 1.93
CA ILE A 31 18.66 4.42 1.09
C ILE A 31 18.68 3.85 -0.32
N GLY A 32 17.49 3.68 -0.91
CA GLY A 32 17.39 3.13 -2.26
C GLY A 32 16.00 3.24 -2.83
N TYR A 33 15.91 2.95 -4.14
CA TYR A 33 14.64 2.95 -4.85
C TYR A 33 13.91 1.65 -4.58
N ALA A 34 12.80 1.72 -3.84
CA ALA A 34 11.92 0.59 -3.63
C ALA A 34 11.12 0.33 -4.91
N PHE A 35 11.18 -0.89 -5.42
CA PHE A 35 10.63 -1.25 -6.72
C PHE A 35 10.05 -2.66 -6.74
N LYS A 36 9.16 -2.91 -7.69
CA LYS A 36 8.65 -4.23 -8.05
C LYS A 36 8.22 -4.23 -9.51
N GLU A 37 8.52 -5.31 -10.23
CA GLU A 37 8.08 -5.51 -11.62
C GLU A 37 6.64 -6.00 -11.74
N GLY A 38 5.98 -5.65 -12.84
CA GLY A 38 4.60 -6.06 -13.15
C GLY A 38 3.54 -5.26 -12.41
N ALA A 39 2.27 -5.60 -12.61
CA ALA A 39 1.15 -4.85 -12.05
C ALA A 39 0.53 -5.46 -10.79
N LEU A 40 -0.06 -4.62 -9.94
CA LEU A 40 -1.07 -5.05 -8.97
C LEU A 40 -2.45 -4.79 -9.56
N THR A 41 -3.38 -5.72 -9.39
CA THR A 41 -4.69 -5.68 -10.07
C THR A 41 -5.85 -5.91 -9.11
N ASP A 42 -6.77 -4.97 -9.04
CA ASP A 42 -8.13 -5.20 -8.57
C ASP A 42 -8.95 -5.83 -9.70
N LYS A 43 -9.22 -7.14 -9.58
CA LYS A 43 -9.96 -7.90 -10.60
C LYS A 43 -11.45 -7.55 -10.67
N THR A 44 -12.02 -7.01 -9.58
CA THR A 44 -13.43 -6.60 -9.50
C THR A 44 -13.65 -5.36 -10.33
N PHE A 45 -12.84 -4.32 -10.11
CA PHE A 45 -12.97 -3.03 -10.80
C PHE A 45 -12.07 -2.91 -12.04
N LYS A 46 -11.33 -3.98 -12.38
CA LYS A 46 -10.37 -4.03 -13.50
C LYS A 46 -9.32 -2.92 -13.44
N ILE A 47 -8.96 -2.49 -12.23
CA ILE A 47 -7.90 -1.51 -12.02
C ILE A 47 -6.58 -2.25 -11.98
N SER A 48 -5.71 -2.02 -12.97
CA SER A 48 -4.37 -2.57 -13.02
C SER A 48 -3.36 -1.43 -12.96
N VAL A 49 -2.42 -1.51 -12.01
CA VAL A 49 -1.44 -0.46 -11.77
C VAL A 49 -0.04 -1.06 -11.89
N PRO A 50 0.71 -0.74 -12.97
CA PRO A 50 2.06 -1.25 -13.16
C PRO A 50 3.00 -0.70 -12.08
N TYR A 51 3.93 -1.54 -11.65
CA TYR A 51 5.00 -1.24 -10.69
C TYR A 51 4.55 -0.82 -9.28
N ALA A 52 3.25 -0.76 -8.99
CA ALA A 52 2.77 -0.42 -7.66
C ALA A 52 3.33 -1.37 -6.60
N ILE A 53 3.88 -0.80 -5.53
CA ILE A 53 4.31 -1.53 -4.33
C ILE A 53 3.08 -1.96 -3.53
N LYS A 54 2.09 -1.09 -3.43
CA LYS A 54 0.78 -1.39 -2.82
C LYS A 54 -0.31 -0.78 -3.67
N LEU A 55 -1.43 -1.47 -3.76
CA LEU A 55 -2.69 -0.97 -4.30
C LEU A 55 -3.75 -1.18 -3.22
N ARG A 56 -4.60 -0.21 -2.96
CA ARG A 56 -5.75 -0.40 -2.08
C ARG A 56 -7.02 0.18 -2.66
N ARG A 57 -8.10 -0.57 -2.49
CA ARG A 57 -9.48 -0.16 -2.69
C ARG A 57 -10.03 0.31 -1.36
N VAL A 58 -10.32 1.60 -1.25
CA VAL A 58 -10.97 2.22 -0.10
C VAL A 58 -12.45 2.35 -0.40
N VAL A 59 -13.27 1.94 0.56
CA VAL A 59 -14.73 2.06 0.48
C VAL A 59 -15.18 2.96 1.61
N GLU A 60 -15.90 4.02 1.24
CA GLU A 60 -16.56 4.94 2.17
C GLU A 60 -18.07 4.81 1.99
N ARG A 61 -18.83 4.93 3.07
CA ARG A 61 -20.29 4.96 3.06
C ARG A 61 -20.78 6.33 3.49
N TYR A 62 -21.88 6.79 2.91
CA TYR A 62 -22.58 8.00 3.35
C TYR A 62 -23.58 7.69 4.48
N HIS A 63 -23.57 8.53 5.52
CA HIS A 63 -24.38 8.35 6.73
C HIS A 63 -25.44 9.44 6.92
N GLY A 64 -25.74 10.23 5.88
CA GLY A 64 -26.71 11.34 5.93
C GLY A 64 -26.08 12.72 6.23
N TYR A 65 -24.94 12.75 6.93
CA TYR A 65 -24.21 13.99 7.26
C TYR A 65 -22.75 13.96 6.81
N GLY A 66 -22.26 12.82 6.31
CA GLY A 66 -20.86 12.68 5.95
C GLY A 66 -20.49 11.29 5.46
N TRP A 67 -19.23 11.19 5.00
CA TRP A 67 -18.62 9.98 4.48
C TRP A 67 -17.67 9.39 5.51
N SER A 68 -17.70 8.07 5.71
CA SER A 68 -16.75 7.37 6.59
C SER A 68 -16.26 6.08 5.97
N LYS A 69 -15.00 5.69 6.23
CA LYS A 69 -14.43 4.43 5.73
C LYS A 69 -15.13 3.24 6.40
N VAL A 70 -15.48 2.24 5.60
CA VAL A 70 -16.19 1.05 6.07
C VAL A 70 -15.45 -0.25 5.70
N SER A 71 -15.68 -1.29 6.50
CA SER A 71 -15.08 -2.62 6.28
C SER A 71 -15.88 -3.79 6.82
N SER A 72 -17.20 -3.64 6.90
CA SER A 72 -18.09 -4.75 7.30
C SER A 72 -18.15 -5.81 6.21
N SER A 73 -18.08 -7.08 6.59
CA SER A 73 -18.25 -8.24 5.69
C SER A 73 -19.61 -8.27 4.98
N SER A 74 -20.62 -7.58 5.53
CA SER A 74 -21.95 -7.44 4.91
C SER A 74 -22.02 -6.39 3.79
N MET A 75 -20.97 -5.60 3.57
CA MET A 75 -20.98 -4.57 2.51
C MET A 75 -20.95 -5.21 1.11
N PRO A 76 -21.69 -4.64 0.13
CA PRO A 76 -21.70 -5.15 -1.24
C PRO A 76 -20.36 -4.97 -1.95
N VAL A 77 -19.52 -4.04 -1.48
CA VAL A 77 -18.15 -3.83 -1.94
C VAL A 77 -17.23 -3.79 -0.73
N GLN A 78 -16.25 -4.69 -0.72
CA GLN A 78 -15.28 -4.80 0.35
C GLN A 78 -14.06 -3.91 0.11
N ARG A 79 -13.51 -3.28 1.14
CA ARG A 79 -12.15 -2.71 1.05
C ARG A 79 -11.14 -3.83 0.85
N GLN A 80 -10.06 -3.56 0.14
CA GLN A 80 -9.02 -4.57 -0.10
C GLN A 80 -7.68 -3.90 -0.36
N THR A 81 -6.60 -4.56 0.06
CA THR A 81 -5.23 -4.12 -0.19
C THR A 81 -4.48 -5.26 -0.87
N TRP A 82 -3.80 -4.95 -1.96
CA TRP A 82 -2.84 -5.80 -2.62
C TRP A 82 -1.45 -5.26 -2.32
N VAL A 83 -0.54 -6.16 -1.97
CA VAL A 83 0.85 -5.83 -1.64
C VAL A 83 1.73 -6.60 -2.61
N ALA A 84 2.71 -5.90 -3.19
CA ALA A 84 3.72 -6.50 -4.02
C ALA A 84 4.62 -7.42 -3.20
N GLU A 85 4.96 -8.57 -3.77
CA GLU A 85 5.95 -9.49 -3.21
C GLU A 85 6.69 -10.20 -4.35
N PRO A 86 8.03 -10.19 -4.38
CA PRO A 86 8.91 -9.40 -3.51
C PRO A 86 8.91 -7.90 -3.86
N VAL A 87 9.23 -7.06 -2.87
CA VAL A 87 9.62 -5.65 -3.10
C VAL A 87 11.13 -5.57 -2.92
N THR A 88 11.82 -4.99 -3.88
CA THR A 88 13.27 -4.89 -3.89
C THR A 88 13.75 -3.48 -3.58
N LEU A 89 14.98 -3.40 -3.09
CA LEU A 89 15.74 -2.17 -2.90
C LEU A 89 17.19 -2.46 -3.35
N GLY A 90 17.45 -2.26 -4.64
CA GLY A 90 18.66 -2.77 -5.29
C GLY A 90 18.73 -4.29 -5.23
N LYS A 91 19.83 -4.84 -4.69
CA LYS A 91 20.03 -6.29 -4.52
C LYS A 91 19.30 -6.88 -3.32
N PHE A 92 18.71 -6.04 -2.46
CA PHE A 92 17.98 -6.50 -1.28
C PHE A 92 16.50 -6.71 -1.56
N THR A 93 15.89 -7.64 -0.82
CA THR A 93 14.43 -7.77 -0.69
C THR A 93 13.97 -7.22 0.66
N LEU A 94 12.81 -6.56 0.67
CA LEU A 94 12.21 -6.04 1.90
C LEU A 94 11.32 -7.11 2.54
N SER A 95 11.40 -7.26 3.86
CA SER A 95 10.41 -8.07 4.59
C SER A 95 9.01 -7.51 4.46
N SER A 96 8.00 -8.39 4.53
CA SER A 96 6.58 -7.99 4.53
C SER A 96 6.26 -6.96 5.62
N SER A 97 6.91 -7.07 6.78
CA SER A 97 6.81 -6.09 7.88
C SER A 97 7.40 -4.71 7.52
N LEU A 98 8.48 -4.62 6.75
CA LEU A 98 9.00 -3.34 6.25
C LEU A 98 8.09 -2.76 5.16
N VAL A 99 7.59 -3.60 4.24
CA VAL A 99 6.61 -3.16 3.22
C VAL A 99 5.30 -2.68 3.86
N ALA A 100 4.89 -3.28 4.99
CA ALA A 100 3.74 -2.84 5.76
C ALA A 100 3.90 -1.41 6.28
N LYS A 101 5.12 -1.01 6.69
CA LYS A 101 5.44 0.35 7.15
C LYS A 101 5.36 1.41 6.03
N LEU A 102 5.40 1.01 4.76
CA LEU A 102 5.12 1.92 3.64
C LEU A 102 3.62 2.29 3.66
N ASN A 103 3.32 3.52 4.06
CA ASN A 103 1.96 4.00 4.33
C ASN A 103 1.61 5.35 3.66
N ARG A 104 2.55 5.95 2.92
CA ARG A 104 2.31 7.16 2.11
C ARG A 104 1.68 6.77 0.77
N TYR A 105 0.36 6.72 0.75
CA TYR A 105 -0.46 6.41 -0.42
C TYR A 105 -0.78 7.66 -1.23
N GLU A 106 -0.86 7.49 -2.54
CA GLU A 106 -1.29 8.48 -3.54
C GLU A 106 -2.62 8.04 -4.14
N SER A 107 -3.52 9.00 -4.41
CA SER A 107 -4.81 8.71 -5.05
C SER A 107 -4.63 8.38 -6.53
N ILE A 108 -5.29 7.32 -6.97
CA ILE A 108 -5.42 6.98 -8.39
C ILE A 108 -6.70 7.63 -8.90
N ARG A 109 -6.57 8.51 -9.90
CA ARG A 109 -7.71 9.06 -10.62
C ARG A 109 -8.25 8.02 -11.61
N ILE A 110 -9.46 7.54 -11.37
CA ILE A 110 -10.18 6.70 -12.34
C ILE A 110 -10.59 7.56 -13.54
N MET A 111 -10.14 7.15 -14.73
CA MET A 111 -10.51 7.80 -15.99
C MET A 111 -11.79 7.18 -16.56
N GLU A 112 -12.54 7.98 -17.32
CA GLU A 112 -13.77 7.53 -18.00
C GLU A 112 -13.54 6.30 -18.87
N LYS A 113 -12.44 6.24 -19.63
CA LYS A 113 -12.08 5.05 -20.41
C LYS A 113 -11.96 3.77 -19.57
N MET A 114 -11.52 3.87 -18.31
CA MET A 114 -11.40 2.71 -17.41
C MET A 114 -12.78 2.30 -16.90
N PHE A 115 -13.61 3.29 -16.55
CA PHE A 115 -15.01 3.09 -16.19
C PHE A 115 -15.74 2.33 -17.31
N MET A 116 -15.65 2.80 -18.56
CA MET A 116 -16.32 2.20 -19.73
C MET A 116 -15.86 0.78 -20.07
N GLN A 117 -14.67 0.38 -19.62
CA GLN A 117 -14.13 -0.98 -19.83
C GLN A 117 -14.57 -1.98 -18.76
N MET A 118 -15.26 -1.53 -17.70
CA MET A 118 -15.76 -2.45 -16.67
C MET A 118 -16.78 -3.43 -17.27
N PRO A 119 -16.94 -4.63 -16.69
CA PRO A 119 -18.00 -5.56 -17.11
C PRO A 119 -19.39 -4.97 -16.82
N LYS A 120 -20.30 -4.97 -17.82
CA LYS A 120 -21.68 -4.43 -17.73
C LYS A 120 -22.48 -4.91 -16.50
N ARG A 121 -22.24 -6.14 -16.05
CA ARG A 121 -22.80 -6.72 -14.81
C ARG A 121 -22.55 -5.91 -13.52
N LEU A 122 -21.53 -5.05 -13.49
CA LEU A 122 -21.27 -4.14 -12.37
C LEU A 122 -22.06 -2.81 -12.48
N TYR A 123 -22.54 -2.44 -13.68
CA TYR A 123 -23.27 -1.18 -13.94
C TYR A 123 -24.73 -1.24 -13.52
N ASN A 124 -25.31 -2.44 -13.41
CA ASN A 124 -26.72 -2.63 -13.00
C ASN A 124 -27.00 -2.24 -11.52
N ARG A 125 -26.09 -1.52 -10.87
CA ARG A 125 -26.17 -1.11 -9.47
C ARG A 125 -26.07 0.40 -9.25
N LYS A 126 -26.49 1.23 -10.21
CA LYS A 126 -26.41 2.70 -10.08
C LYS A 126 -24.95 3.14 -9.82
N LEU A 127 -24.04 2.66 -10.68
CA LEU A 127 -22.61 2.97 -10.59
C LEU A 127 -22.30 4.20 -11.45
N HIS A 128 -21.68 5.20 -10.86
CA HIS A 128 -21.30 6.46 -11.50
C HIS A 128 -19.80 6.70 -11.34
N LEU A 129 -19.21 7.41 -12.30
CA LEU A 129 -17.90 8.02 -12.12
C LEU A 129 -18.10 9.38 -11.43
N ASP A 130 -17.55 9.56 -10.23
CA ASP A 130 -17.63 10.82 -9.48
C ASP A 130 -16.26 11.15 -8.87
N LYS A 131 -15.81 12.40 -9.04
CA LYS A 131 -14.57 12.94 -8.42
C LYS A 131 -13.34 12.03 -8.57
N GLY A 132 -13.21 11.34 -9.70
CA GLY A 132 -12.10 10.44 -9.99
C GLY A 132 -12.13 9.10 -9.26
N GLY A 133 -13.27 8.72 -8.68
CA GLY A 133 -13.54 7.38 -8.14
C GLY A 133 -14.91 6.87 -8.60
N TYR A 134 -15.33 5.74 -8.07
CA TYR A 134 -16.69 5.24 -8.33
C TYR A 134 -17.64 5.65 -7.21
N TYR A 135 -18.86 5.98 -7.57
CA TYR A 135 -19.97 6.20 -6.66
C TYR A 135 -21.07 5.17 -6.95
N LEU A 136 -21.63 4.60 -5.88
CA LEU A 136 -22.71 3.61 -5.94
C LEU A 136 -23.93 4.18 -5.22
N GLY A 137 -24.97 4.53 -5.96
CA GLY A 137 -26.16 5.23 -5.47
C GLY A 137 -26.87 5.94 -6.61
N ASP A 138 -28.04 6.55 -6.35
CA ASP A 138 -28.85 7.17 -7.43
C ASP A 138 -28.21 8.42 -8.05
N ASN A 139 -27.59 9.28 -7.24
CA ASN A 139 -27.07 10.55 -7.70
C ASN A 139 -25.89 11.04 -6.84
N PRO A 140 -24.65 11.09 -7.38
CA PRO A 140 -23.48 11.51 -6.61
C PRO A 140 -23.55 12.96 -6.07
N SER A 141 -24.37 13.82 -6.69
CA SER A 141 -24.61 15.19 -6.23
C SER A 141 -25.62 15.27 -5.09
N HIS A 142 -26.43 14.22 -4.88
CA HIS A 142 -27.45 14.12 -3.82
C HIS A 142 -27.32 12.78 -3.08
N PRO A 143 -26.23 12.58 -2.31
CA PRO A 143 -25.97 11.31 -1.66
C PRO A 143 -27.03 10.97 -0.60
N GLN A 144 -27.41 9.71 -0.56
CA GLN A 144 -28.38 9.12 0.36
C GLN A 144 -27.70 8.15 1.33
N TYR A 145 -28.33 7.92 2.48
CA TYR A 145 -27.82 6.99 3.47
C TYR A 145 -27.54 5.62 2.83
N GLY A 146 -26.33 5.11 3.02
CA GLY A 146 -25.92 3.81 2.48
C GLY A 146 -25.18 3.87 1.14
N ASP A 147 -25.19 5.00 0.43
CA ASP A 147 -24.42 5.17 -0.79
C ASP A 147 -22.92 4.98 -0.54
N LEU A 148 -22.22 4.47 -1.55
CA LEU A 148 -20.79 4.17 -1.43
C LEU A 148 -19.95 5.05 -2.34
N ARG A 149 -18.77 5.43 -1.84
CA ARG A 149 -17.65 5.94 -2.63
C ARG A 149 -16.53 4.91 -2.59
N ILE A 150 -16.01 4.57 -3.77
CA ILE A 150 -14.94 3.60 -3.95
C ILE A 150 -13.78 4.33 -4.61
N LYS A 151 -12.66 4.42 -3.87
CA LYS A 151 -11.44 5.08 -4.31
C LYS A 151 -10.31 4.08 -4.40
N PHE A 152 -9.38 4.35 -5.29
CA PHE A 152 -8.16 3.57 -5.44
C PHE A 152 -6.98 4.42 -5.06
N GLU A 153 -6.07 3.83 -4.30
CA GLU A 153 -4.82 4.48 -3.91
C GLU A 153 -3.67 3.51 -4.08
N MET A 154 -2.49 4.03 -4.39
CA MET A 154 -1.27 3.23 -4.57
C MET A 154 -0.10 3.77 -3.77
N ILE A 155 0.91 2.92 -3.62
CA ILE A 155 2.28 3.35 -3.34
C ILE A 155 3.07 3.04 -4.61
N SER A 156 3.50 4.09 -5.31
CA SER A 156 4.39 4.02 -6.46
C SER A 156 5.82 3.63 -6.05
N PRO A 157 6.63 3.09 -6.97
CA PRO A 157 8.06 2.96 -6.77
C PRO A 157 8.70 4.30 -6.38
N LYS A 158 9.54 4.29 -5.36
CA LYS A 158 10.12 5.53 -4.81
C LYS A 158 11.37 5.30 -3.99
N MET A 159 12.14 6.37 -3.83
CA MET A 159 13.23 6.41 -2.87
C MET A 159 12.69 6.26 -1.45
N VAL A 160 13.25 5.33 -0.69
CA VAL A 160 12.95 5.10 0.72
C VAL A 160 14.24 5.02 1.53
N SER A 161 14.12 5.34 2.81
CA SER A 161 15.18 5.23 3.81
C SER A 161 14.75 4.18 4.84
N ILE A 162 15.53 3.12 4.98
CA ILE A 162 15.19 1.96 5.81
C ILE A 162 16.32 1.70 6.79
N VAL A 163 15.97 1.56 8.08
CA VAL A 163 16.83 0.93 9.08
C VAL A 163 16.31 -0.47 9.34
N ALA A 164 17.16 -1.48 9.18
CA ALA A 164 16.78 -2.88 9.22
C ALA A 164 17.96 -3.76 9.61
N LYS A 165 17.70 -5.00 10.02
CA LYS A 165 18.73 -6.04 10.12
C LYS A 165 18.95 -6.67 8.76
N GLN A 166 20.20 -6.80 8.32
CA GLN A 166 20.52 -7.60 7.15
C GLN A 166 20.53 -9.09 7.51
N VAL A 167 19.82 -9.91 6.73
CA VAL A 167 19.83 -11.37 6.79
C VAL A 167 20.00 -11.89 5.37
N GLY A 168 21.21 -12.25 4.98
CA GLY A 168 21.59 -12.49 3.59
C GLY A 168 21.20 -11.32 2.70
N SER A 169 20.40 -11.58 1.66
CA SER A 169 19.85 -10.56 0.75
C SER A 169 18.52 -9.95 1.21
N ARG A 170 18.10 -10.20 2.45
CA ARG A 170 16.84 -9.69 3.01
C ARG A 170 17.11 -8.60 4.04
N LEU A 171 16.43 -7.47 3.89
CA LEU A 171 16.29 -6.47 4.95
C LEU A 171 15.06 -6.85 5.79
N SER A 172 15.29 -7.13 7.06
CA SER A 172 14.24 -7.52 8.00
C SER A 172 14.01 -6.43 9.03
N ALA A 173 12.74 -6.19 9.37
CA ALA A 173 12.40 -5.26 10.43
C ALA A 173 13.12 -5.66 11.73
N TYR A 174 13.72 -4.67 12.37
CA TYR A 174 14.32 -4.82 13.68
C TYR A 174 13.36 -4.31 14.76
N GLN A 175 13.25 -5.03 15.87
CA GLN A 175 12.55 -4.58 17.07
C GLN A 175 13.61 -4.11 18.05
N THR A 176 13.61 -2.82 18.37
CA THR A 176 14.39 -2.32 19.51
C THR A 176 13.67 -2.75 20.78
N SER A 177 14.41 -3.24 21.78
CA SER A 177 13.89 -3.64 23.10
C SER A 177 13.34 -2.46 23.93
N SER A 178 13.34 -1.24 23.38
CA SER A 178 12.81 -0.03 24.01
C SER A 178 11.41 0.23 23.50
N GLY A 179 10.42 -0.36 24.16
CA GLY A 179 9.00 -0.04 24.06
C GLY A 179 8.46 0.25 25.45
#